data_AF-A0A098GAA3-F1
#
_entry.id   AF-A0A098GAA3-F1
#
_cell.length_a   1.000
_cell.length_b   1.000
_cell.length_c   1.000
_cell.angle_alpha   90.00
_cell.angle_beta   90.00
_cell.angle_gamma   90.00
#
_symmetry.space_group_name_H-M   'P 1'
#
loop_
_entity.id
_entity.type
_entity.pdbx_description
1 polymer ?
#
loop_
_entity_poly.entity_id
_entity_poly.type
_entity_poly.pdbx_seq_one_letter_code
_entity_poly.pdbx_strand_id
1 'polypeptide(L)'
;MAVIDLNDFNRLEMALTKGCAQYGWGAHYYFPCCPEKIGIHPLEAYFQNFKIGAVFAYNDDSPKLIVLEFVISKNSSSILIMCEREGLMSEREGFQPWFIAEIRFENGLFVHNKLQSYFEKEDADLEFLSCKDKGAVGRLF
;
A
#
# COMPACT_ATOMS: atom_id res chain seq x y z
N MET A 1 -10.48 -13.61 29.60
CA MET A 1 -10.55 -12.46 28.66
C MET A 1 -9.14 -12.24 28.14
N ALA A 2 -8.90 -12.43 26.84
CA ALA A 2 -7.62 -12.02 26.26
C ALA A 2 -7.63 -10.49 26.18
N VAL A 3 -6.65 -9.85 26.83
CA VAL A 3 -6.35 -8.43 26.59
C VAL A 3 -5.68 -8.41 25.23
N ILE A 4 -6.40 -7.98 24.20
CA ILE A 4 -5.82 -7.74 22.89
C ILE A 4 -4.99 -6.47 23.06
N ASP A 5 -3.66 -6.58 22.97
CA ASP A 5 -2.79 -5.40 22.95
C ASP A 5 -3.09 -4.65 21.65
N LEU A 6 -3.43 -3.36 21.73
CA LEU A 6 -3.68 -2.54 20.55
C LEU A 6 -2.43 -2.43 19.66
N ASN A 7 -1.24 -2.78 20.17
CA ASN A 7 -0.01 -2.93 19.38
C ASN A 7 0.02 -4.17 18.47
N ASP A 8 -0.85 -5.18 18.67
CA ASP A 8 -0.87 -6.38 17.82
C ASP A 8 -1.33 -6.08 16.39
N PHE A 9 -2.05 -4.98 16.16
CA PHE A 9 -2.52 -4.58 14.82
C PHE A 9 -1.45 -3.90 13.96
N ASN A 10 -0.30 -3.53 14.54
CA ASN A 10 0.82 -2.90 13.85
C ASN A 10 1.98 -3.88 13.70
N ARG A 11 1.69 -5.08 13.21
CA ARG A 11 2.69 -6.13 13.02
C ARG A 11 3.04 -6.28 11.55
N LEU A 12 4.31 -6.58 11.30
CA LEU A 12 4.75 -7.07 9.99
C LEU A 12 4.26 -8.51 9.83
N GLU A 13 3.49 -8.75 8.78
CA GLU A 13 2.89 -10.05 8.47
C GLU A 13 3.23 -10.46 7.04
N MET A 14 3.19 -11.77 6.76
CA MET A 14 3.33 -12.24 5.39
C MET A 14 2.05 -11.95 4.60
N ALA A 15 2.22 -11.53 3.36
CA ALA A 15 1.11 -11.38 2.41
C ALA A 15 0.68 -12.73 1.85
N LEU A 16 -0.47 -12.76 1.16
CA LEU A 16 -0.88 -13.95 0.39
C LEU A 16 -0.01 -14.14 -0.87
N THR A 17 0.57 -13.05 -1.39
CA THR A 17 1.55 -13.13 -2.49
C THR A 17 2.93 -13.52 -1.96
N LYS A 18 3.51 -14.57 -2.57
CA LYS A 18 4.86 -15.06 -2.24
C LYS A 18 5.91 -13.95 -2.38
N GLY A 19 6.80 -13.84 -1.40
CA GLY A 19 7.89 -12.86 -1.41
C GLY A 19 7.46 -11.44 -1.05
N CYS A 20 6.19 -11.24 -0.69
CA CYS A 20 5.66 -9.96 -0.26
C CYS A 20 5.23 -10.07 1.22
N ALA A 21 5.45 -9.01 1.98
CA ALA A 21 4.99 -8.83 3.35
C ALA A 21 4.14 -7.56 3.43
N GLN A 22 3.45 -7.37 4.55
CA GLN A 22 2.51 -6.28 4.73
C GLN A 22 2.55 -5.78 6.18
N TYR A 23 2.37 -4.47 6.36
CA TYR A 23 2.40 -3.83 7.68
C TYR A 23 1.21 -2.88 7.84
N GLY A 24 0.49 -3.00 8.97
CA GLY A 24 -0.66 -2.15 9.32
C GLY A 24 -1.95 -2.48 8.56
N TRP A 25 -2.03 -3.64 7.90
CA TRP A 25 -3.23 -4.07 7.17
C TRP A 25 -4.20 -4.80 8.10
N GLY A 26 -5.50 -4.65 7.87
CA GLY A 26 -6.53 -5.31 8.68
C GLY A 26 -6.82 -6.77 8.28
N ALA A 27 -6.19 -7.27 7.23
CA ALA A 27 -6.31 -8.63 6.69
C ALA A 27 -5.12 -8.94 5.79
N HIS A 28 -4.94 -10.19 5.36
CA HIS A 28 -3.93 -10.57 4.37
C HIS A 28 -4.41 -10.27 2.95
N TYR A 29 -3.51 -9.76 2.11
CA TYR A 29 -3.81 -9.38 0.72
C TYR A 29 -2.90 -10.07 -0.29
N TYR A 30 -3.42 -10.25 -1.50
CA TYR A 30 -2.65 -10.50 -2.71
C TYR A 30 -2.24 -9.17 -3.34
N PHE A 31 -0.98 -9.10 -3.79
CA PHE A 31 -0.38 -8.00 -4.53
C PHE A 31 -0.04 -8.47 -5.96
N PRO A 32 -0.97 -8.40 -6.92
CA PRO A 32 -0.81 -9.01 -8.26
C PRO A 32 0.25 -8.33 -9.13
N CYS A 33 0.63 -7.08 -8.83
CA CYS A 33 1.73 -6.40 -9.53
C CYS A 33 3.12 -6.77 -8.98
N CYS A 34 3.22 -7.49 -7.84
CA CYS A 34 4.49 -7.87 -7.21
C CYS A 34 5.30 -8.75 -8.18
N PRO A 35 6.58 -8.42 -8.48
CA PRO A 35 7.40 -9.22 -9.40
C PRO A 35 7.58 -10.66 -8.91
N GLU A 36 7.47 -11.63 -9.82
CA GLU A 36 7.68 -13.05 -9.50
C GLU A 36 9.14 -13.39 -9.15
N LYS A 37 10.09 -12.62 -9.68
CA LYS A 37 11.53 -12.81 -9.50
C LYS A 37 12.17 -11.52 -9.00
N ILE A 38 13.03 -11.66 -8.00
CA ILE A 38 13.82 -10.56 -7.45
C ILE A 38 15.07 -10.40 -8.33
N GLY A 39 15.19 -9.24 -8.99
CA GLY A 39 16.33 -8.86 -9.81
C GLY A 39 17.33 -7.95 -9.08
N ILE A 40 18.23 -7.32 -9.84
CA ILE A 40 19.24 -6.38 -9.31
C ILE A 40 18.60 -5.08 -8.80
N HIS A 41 17.49 -4.68 -9.42
CA HIS A 41 16.73 -3.46 -9.13
C HIS A 41 15.27 -3.81 -8.79
N PRO A 42 14.99 -4.37 -7.59
CA PRO A 42 13.68 -4.95 -7.26
C PRO A 42 12.54 -3.93 -7.29
N LEU A 43 12.77 -2.72 -6.76
CA LEU A 43 11.74 -1.69 -6.70
C LEU A 43 11.49 -1.05 -8.06
N GLU A 44 12.51 -0.87 -8.90
CA GLU A 44 12.32 -0.40 -10.27
C GLU A 44 11.54 -1.42 -11.11
N ALA A 45 11.85 -2.71 -10.95
CA ALA A 45 11.11 -3.79 -11.61
C ALA A 45 9.65 -3.82 -11.15
N TYR A 46 9.39 -3.64 -9.85
CA TYR A 46 8.03 -3.54 -9.34
C TYR A 46 7.33 -2.29 -9.88
N PHE A 47 7.98 -1.14 -9.86
CA PHE A 47 7.43 0.12 -10.36
C PHE A 47 6.96 0.00 -11.82
N GLN A 48 7.72 -0.71 -12.66
CA GLN A 48 7.37 -0.94 -14.08
C GLN A 48 6.13 -1.82 -14.29
N ASN A 49 5.73 -2.62 -13.29
CA ASN A 49 4.53 -3.46 -13.39
C ASN A 49 3.24 -2.67 -13.16
N PHE A 50 3.31 -1.48 -12.55
CA PHE A 50 2.14 -0.68 -12.26
C PHE A 50 1.58 0.03 -13.49
N LYS A 51 0.24 0.13 -13.52
CA LYS A 51 -0.54 0.91 -14.48
C LYS A 51 -1.70 1.53 -13.73
N ILE A 52 -2.07 2.76 -14.08
CA ILE A 52 -3.32 3.37 -13.60
C ILE A 52 -4.49 2.46 -14.01
N GLY A 53 -5.41 2.22 -13.08
CA GLY A 53 -6.54 1.30 -13.23
C GLY A 53 -6.21 -0.18 -12.96
N ALA A 54 -4.95 -0.55 -12.70
CA ALA A 54 -4.62 -1.91 -12.30
C ALA A 54 -5.05 -2.20 -10.85
N VAL A 55 -5.29 -3.47 -10.53
CA VAL A 55 -5.51 -3.91 -9.15
C VAL A 55 -4.17 -3.85 -8.42
N PHE A 56 -4.08 -3.00 -7.40
CA PHE A 56 -2.93 -2.94 -6.49
C PHE A 56 -2.94 -4.09 -5.50
N ALA A 57 -4.07 -4.29 -4.83
CA ALA A 57 -4.23 -5.32 -3.82
C ALA A 57 -5.67 -5.82 -3.75
N TYR A 58 -5.86 -7.10 -3.42
CA TYR A 58 -7.18 -7.69 -3.20
C TYR A 58 -7.13 -8.84 -2.20
N ASN A 59 -8.30 -9.18 -1.67
CA ASN A 59 -8.59 -10.44 -0.99
C ASN A 59 -10.07 -10.79 -1.26
N ASP A 60 -10.57 -11.87 -0.69
CA ASP A 60 -11.93 -12.34 -0.95
C ASP A 60 -12.99 -11.58 -0.12
N ASP A 61 -12.57 -10.84 0.91
CA ASP A 61 -13.44 -10.24 1.92
C ASP A 61 -13.60 -8.72 1.79
N SER A 62 -12.82 -8.06 0.93
CA SER A 62 -12.77 -6.60 0.82
C SER A 62 -12.76 -6.14 -0.64
N PRO A 63 -13.33 -4.94 -0.94
CA PRO A 63 -13.21 -4.32 -2.24
C PRO A 63 -11.74 -4.21 -2.69
N LYS A 64 -11.47 -4.49 -3.96
CA LYS A 64 -10.12 -4.39 -4.52
C LYS A 64 -9.62 -2.95 -4.43
N LEU A 65 -8.32 -2.78 -4.24
CA LEU A 65 -7.65 -1.49 -4.36
C LEU A 65 -7.19 -1.31 -5.81
N ILE A 66 -7.63 -0.23 -6.44
CA ILE A 66 -7.35 0.13 -7.84
C ILE A 66 -6.39 1.30 -7.87
N VAL A 67 -5.30 1.18 -8.62
CA VAL A 67 -4.25 2.19 -8.72
C VAL A 67 -4.78 3.45 -9.40
N LEU A 68 -4.63 4.60 -8.74
CA LEU A 68 -4.91 5.92 -9.31
C LEU A 68 -3.63 6.65 -9.71
N GLU A 69 -2.65 6.65 -8.81
CA GLU A 69 -1.37 7.33 -8.99
C GLU A 69 -0.28 6.54 -8.28
N PHE A 70 0.93 6.60 -8.81
CA PHE A 70 2.09 5.99 -8.18
C PHE A 70 3.36 6.75 -8.57
N VAL A 71 4.32 6.79 -7.65
CA VAL A 71 5.60 7.46 -7.85
C VAL A 71 6.70 6.68 -7.13
N ILE A 72 7.88 6.62 -7.73
CA ILE A 72 9.07 6.09 -7.07
C ILE A 72 9.84 7.23 -6.40
N SER A 73 10.37 7.01 -5.21
CA SER A 73 11.17 8.02 -4.51
C SER A 73 12.43 8.37 -5.32
N LYS A 74 12.99 9.57 -5.13
CA LYS A 74 14.16 10.05 -5.89
C LYS A 74 15.37 9.10 -5.84
N ASN A 75 15.49 8.31 -4.78
CA ASN A 75 16.59 7.37 -4.57
C ASN A 75 16.19 5.91 -4.82
N SER A 76 15.03 5.67 -5.45
CA SER A 76 14.44 4.33 -5.61
C SER A 76 14.31 3.53 -4.30
N SER A 77 14.20 4.21 -3.16
CA SER A 77 14.12 3.57 -1.86
C SER A 77 12.72 3.02 -1.54
N SER A 78 11.70 3.54 -2.23
CA SER A 78 10.31 3.16 -2.03
C SER A 78 9.44 3.53 -3.22
N ILE A 79 8.28 2.89 -3.31
CA ILE A 79 7.21 3.25 -4.24
C ILE A 79 6.03 3.74 -3.39
N LEU A 80 5.51 4.93 -3.69
CA LEU A 80 4.28 5.45 -3.10
C LEU A 80 3.13 5.22 -4.09
N ILE A 81 2.00 4.72 -3.60
CA ILE A 81 0.83 4.39 -4.43
C ILE A 81 -0.43 4.92 -3.77
N MET A 82 -1.23 5.65 -4.54
CA MET A 82 -2.59 6.02 -4.20
C MET A 82 -3.57 5.12 -4.95
N CYS A 83 -4.56 4.62 -4.22
CA CYS A 83 -5.60 3.75 -4.74
C CYS A 83 -6.99 4.26 -4.36
N GLU A 84 -7.98 3.87 -5.16
CA GLU A 84 -9.39 3.85 -4.77
C GLU A 84 -9.84 2.42 -4.51
N ARG A 85 -11.01 2.28 -3.88
CA ARG A 85 -11.66 0.98 -3.68
C ARG A 85 -12.69 0.71 -4.78
N GLU A 86 -12.54 -0.43 -5.46
CA GLU A 86 -13.39 -0.87 -6.56
C GLU A 86 -14.87 -0.87 -6.17
N GLY A 87 -15.72 -0.33 -7.04
CA GLY A 87 -17.17 -0.40 -6.91
C GLY A 87 -17.78 0.47 -5.81
N LEU A 88 -16.97 1.28 -5.12
CA LEU A 88 -17.44 2.20 -4.09
C LEU A 88 -17.18 3.63 -4.55
N MET A 89 -18.13 4.15 -5.33
CA MET A 89 -18.41 5.60 -5.31
C MET A 89 -18.74 5.93 -3.85
N SER A 90 -18.17 7.00 -3.33
CA SER A 90 -18.04 7.47 -1.93
C SER A 90 -19.32 7.60 -1.08
N GLU A 91 -20.37 6.82 -1.33
CA GLU A 91 -21.73 7.02 -0.82
C GLU A 91 -22.14 6.03 0.28
N ARG A 92 -21.29 5.07 0.67
CA ARG A 92 -21.55 4.25 1.86
C ARG A 92 -20.92 4.91 3.08
N GLU A 93 -21.77 5.34 4.01
CA GLU A 93 -21.35 5.90 5.30
C GLU A 93 -20.35 4.97 6.02
N GLY A 94 -19.22 5.53 6.46
CA GLY A 94 -18.25 4.84 7.31
C GLY A 94 -17.10 4.11 6.61
N PHE A 95 -16.97 4.21 5.27
CA PHE A 95 -15.86 3.59 4.55
C PHE A 95 -14.97 4.61 3.86
N GLN A 96 -13.65 4.47 4.02
CA GLN A 96 -12.64 5.37 3.43
C GLN A 96 -12.24 4.86 2.03
N PRO A 97 -12.74 5.48 0.94
CA PRO A 97 -12.54 4.98 -0.42
C PRO A 97 -11.10 5.16 -0.91
N TRP A 98 -10.40 6.20 -0.45
CA TRP A 98 -9.04 6.50 -0.88
C TRP A 98 -8.03 5.88 0.07
N PHE A 99 -6.95 5.34 -0.49
CA PHE A 99 -5.96 4.55 0.23
C PHE A 99 -4.56 4.91 -0.25
N ILE A 100 -3.63 5.11 0.68
CA ILE A 100 -2.22 5.33 0.36
C ILE A 100 -1.37 4.23 1.00
N ALA A 101 -0.50 3.63 0.18
CA ALA A 101 0.51 2.70 0.63
C ALA A 101 1.90 3.08 0.14
N GLU A 102 2.88 2.57 0.86
CA GLU A 102 4.28 2.60 0.49
C GLU A 102 4.78 1.16 0.32
N ILE A 103 5.59 0.92 -0.70
CA ILE A 103 6.29 -0.34 -0.91
C ILE A 103 7.78 -0.13 -0.70
N ARG A 104 8.40 -0.98 0.11
CA ARG A 104 9.85 -1.06 0.28
C ARG A 104 10.37 -2.45 -0.02
N PHE A 105 11.65 -2.56 -0.31
CA PHE A 105 12.32 -3.85 -0.45
C PHE A 105 13.30 -4.04 0.71
N GLU A 106 12.97 -4.94 1.62
CA GLU A 106 13.69 -5.14 2.88
C GLU A 106 13.88 -6.63 3.14
N ASN A 107 15.10 -7.04 3.49
CA ASN A 107 15.43 -8.43 3.84
C ASN A 107 14.96 -9.48 2.80
N GLY A 108 14.98 -9.12 1.51
CA GLY A 108 14.55 -10.01 0.43
C GLY A 108 13.04 -10.06 0.19
N LEU A 109 12.26 -9.18 0.83
CA LEU A 109 10.80 -9.13 0.73
C LEU A 109 10.32 -7.76 0.22
N PHE A 110 9.23 -7.75 -0.54
CA PHE A 110 8.48 -6.53 -0.85
C PHE A 110 7.49 -6.24 0.28
N VAL A 111 7.81 -5.25 1.12
CA VAL A 111 6.99 -4.85 2.27
C VAL A 111 6.01 -3.77 1.84
N HIS A 112 4.71 -4.05 1.98
CA HIS A 112 3.62 -3.12 1.68
C HIS A 112 3.14 -2.48 2.98
N ASN A 113 3.50 -1.23 3.21
CA ASN A 113 3.08 -0.46 4.36
C ASN A 113 1.77 0.25 4.04
N LYS A 114 0.72 -0.03 4.82
CA LYS A 114 -0.45 0.85 4.84
C LYS A 114 -0.05 2.15 5.52
N LEU A 115 -0.18 3.28 4.82
CA LEU A 115 0.03 4.58 5.44
C LEU A 115 -1.26 5.08 6.09
N GLN A 116 -2.31 5.26 5.29
CA GLN A 116 -3.58 5.82 5.75
C GLN A 116 -4.69 5.57 4.71
N SER A 117 -5.95 5.71 5.14
CA SER A 117 -7.10 5.80 4.24
C SER A 117 -7.90 7.06 4.54
N TYR A 118 -8.60 7.59 3.53
CA TYR A 118 -9.23 8.91 3.57
C TYR A 118 -10.68 8.82 3.09
N PHE A 119 -11.53 9.67 3.66
CA PHE A 119 -12.91 9.85 3.22
C PHE A 119 -12.95 10.76 1.98
N GLU A 120 -12.29 11.90 2.07
CA GLU A 120 -12.22 12.90 0.99
C GLU A 120 -11.01 12.65 0.10
N LYS A 121 -11.16 12.90 -1.21
CA LYS A 121 -10.08 12.69 -2.17
C LYS A 121 -8.99 13.75 -1.99
N GLU A 122 -9.41 14.97 -1.68
CA GLU A 122 -8.55 16.14 -1.51
C GLU A 122 -7.54 15.92 -0.38
N ASP A 123 -7.98 15.28 0.72
CA ASP A 123 -7.08 14.93 1.83
C ASP A 123 -6.04 13.87 1.42
N ALA A 124 -6.46 12.89 0.62
CA ALA A 124 -5.55 11.88 0.08
C ALA A 124 -4.53 12.51 -0.89
N ASP A 125 -4.96 13.40 -1.77
CA ASP A 125 -4.10 14.10 -2.72
C ASP A 125 -3.05 14.96 -1.98
N LEU A 126 -3.45 15.67 -0.93
CA LEU A 126 -2.54 16.48 -0.10
C LEU A 126 -1.48 15.61 0.61
N GLU A 127 -1.88 14.49 1.21
CA GLU A 127 -0.90 13.59 1.84
C GLU A 127 0.03 12.99 0.78
N PHE A 128 -0.52 12.53 -0.36
CA PHE A 128 0.27 11.92 -1.42
C PHE A 128 1.37 12.87 -1.92
N LEU A 129 1.04 14.14 -2.13
CA LEU A 129 2.02 15.18 -2.46
C LEU A 129 3.05 15.38 -1.33
N SER A 130 2.62 15.43 -0.07
CA SER A 130 3.52 15.57 1.08
C SER A 130 4.53 14.43 1.18
N CYS A 131 4.07 13.18 0.99
CA CYS A 131 4.89 11.98 1.02
C CYS A 131 5.88 11.92 -0.15
N LYS A 132 5.45 12.37 -1.34
CA LYS A 132 6.30 12.46 -2.54
C LYS A 132 7.49 13.39 -2.33
N ASP A 133 7.27 14.54 -1.70
CA ASP A 133 8.30 15.57 -1.53
C ASP A 133 9.32 15.25 -0.43
N LYS A 134 8.87 14.63 0.66
CA LYS A 134 9.74 14.26 1.80
C LYS A 134 10.61 13.03 1.51
N GLY A 135 10.30 12.26 0.46
CA GLY A 135 10.66 10.85 0.42
C GLY A 135 9.86 10.10 1.48
N ALA A 136 9.46 8.86 1.24
CA ALA A 136 8.47 8.17 2.06
C ALA A 136 8.97 7.70 3.45
N VAL A 137 9.92 8.42 4.07
CA VAL A 137 10.29 8.27 5.48
C VAL A 137 10.18 9.63 6.16
N GLY A 138 9.18 9.76 7.04
CA GLY A 138 9.01 10.92 7.88
C GLY A 138 7.90 10.78 8.92
N ARG A 139 7.77 9.61 9.57
CA ARG A 139 7.08 9.51 10.87
C ARG A 139 7.97 8.74 11.85
N LEU A 140 8.67 9.49 12.69
CA LEU A 140 9.14 9.02 13.99
C LEU A 140 7.92 9.03 14.91
N PHE A 141 7.59 7.84 15.42
CA PHE A 141 6.72 7.52 16.57
C PHE A 141 5.35 8.22 16.67
#